data_AF-A0A2C0ZJX2-F1
#
_entry.id   AF-A0A2C0ZJX2-F1
#
_cell.length_a   1.000
_cell.length_b   1.000
_cell.length_c   1.000
_cell.angle_alpha   90.00
_cell.angle_beta   90.00
_cell.angle_gamma   90.00
#
_symmetry.space_group_name_H-M   'P 1'
#
loop_
_entity.id
_entity.type
_entity.pdbx_description
1 polymer ?
#
loop_
_entity_poly.entity_id
_entity_poly.type
_entity_poly.pdbx_seq_one_letter_code
_entity_poly.pdbx_strand_id
1 'polypeptide(L)' 'MQKNARQFTQDATTELKHAIECLQSALETVEKPQNHERIEQALQACQTAYNQTHQTASILEQE' A
#
# COMPACT_ATOMS: atom_id res chain seq x y z
N MET A 1 26.23 -4.04 1.44
CA MET A 1 25.56 -4.24 0.13
C MET A 1 24.47 -3.19 0.02
N GLN A 2 24.47 -2.38 -1.03
CA GLN A 2 23.49 -1.33 -1.24
C GLN A 2 22.21 -2.00 -1.77
N LYS A 3 21.03 -1.65 -1.23
CA LYS A 3 19.75 -2.13 -1.77
C LYS A 3 19.66 -1.70 -3.24
N ASN A 4 19.29 -2.62 -4.12
CA ASN A 4 19.03 -2.30 -5.53
C ASN A 4 17.62 -1.71 -5.68
N ALA A 5 17.34 -1.10 -6.83
CA ALA A 5 16.04 -0.48 -7.09
C ALA A 5 14.88 -1.45 -6.84
N ARG A 6 15.02 -2.71 -7.25
CA ARG A 6 14.06 -3.80 -6.98
C ARG A 6 13.79 -3.97 -5.49
N GLN A 7 14.83 -4.05 -4.65
CA GLN A 7 14.67 -4.22 -3.20
C GLN A 7 13.90 -3.04 -2.59
N PHE A 8 14.22 -1.81 -3.00
CA PHE A 8 13.49 -0.62 -2.53
C PHE A 8 12.02 -0.64 -2.97
N THR A 9 11.73 -1.06 -4.20
CA THR A 9 10.35 -1.17 -4.68
C THR A 9 9.58 -2.29 -3.97
N GLN A 10 10.20 -3.45 -3.75
CA GLN A 10 9.59 -4.56 -3.00
C GLN A 10 9.31 -4.18 -1.54
N ASP A 11 10.24 -3.48 -0.89
CA ASP A 11 10.05 -2.96 0.46
C ASP A 11 8.85 -2.00 0.50
N ALA A 12 8.80 -1.04 -0.43
CA ALA A 12 7.68 -0.10 -0.53
C ALA A 12 6.34 -0.81 -0.78
N THR A 13 6.29 -1.81 -1.65
CA THR A 13 5.09 -2.64 -1.89
C THR A 13 4.64 -3.36 -0.62
N THR A 14 5.59 -3.88 0.17
CA THR A 14 5.30 -4.57 1.44
C THR A 14 4.75 -3.61 2.48
N GLU A 15 5.34 -2.43 2.64
CA GLU A 15 4.85 -1.40 3.56
C GLU A 15 3.45 -0.89 3.16
N LEU A 16 3.21 -0.69 1.86
CA LEU A 16 1.89 -0.31 1.36
C LEU A 16 0.83 -1.38 1.64
N LYS A 17 1.20 -2.67 1.54
CA LYS A 17 0.30 -3.77 1.91
C LYS A 17 -0.07 -3.74 3.39
N HIS A 18 0.91 -3.57 4.28
CA HIS A 18 0.63 -3.42 5.71
C HIS A 18 -0.23 -2.19 6.00
N ALA A 19 -0.02 -1.07 5.29
CA ALA A 19 -0.86 0.11 5.42
C ALA A 19 -2.32 -0.16 5.01
N ILE A 20 -2.54 -0.90 3.92
CA ILE A 20 -3.87 -1.33 3.47
C ILE A 20 -4.56 -2.17 4.54
N GLU A 21 -3.87 -3.17 5.09
CA GLU A 21 -4.42 -4.03 6.16
C GLU A 21 -4.78 -3.21 7.41
N CYS A 22 -3.91 -2.28 7.82
CA CYS A 22 -4.16 -1.40 8.96
C CYS A 22 -5.37 -0.47 8.73
N LEU A 23 -5.51 0.08 7.53
CA LEU A 23 -6.66 0.92 7.15
C LEU A 23 -7.95 0.11 7.09
N GLN A 24 -7.92 -1.15 6.63
CA GLN A 24 -9.08 -2.05 6.68
C GLN A 24 -9.52 -2.31 8.12
N SER A 25 -8.60 -2.64 9.02
CA SER A 25 -8.94 -2.78 10.45
C SER A 25 -9.45 -1.47 11.06
N ALA A 26 -8.94 -0.31 10.61
CA ALA A 26 -9.46 0.98 11.05
C ALA A 26 -10.92 1.18 10.61
N LEU A 27 -11.31 0.76 9.40
CA LEU A 27 -12.71 0.80 8.93
C LEU A 27 -13.65 -0.06 9.78
N GLU A 28 -13.18 -1.20 10.30
CA GLU A 28 -13.97 -2.07 11.15
C GLU A 28 -14.21 -1.47 12.55
N THR A 29 -13.31 -0.59 13.00
CA THR A 29 -13.37 0.01 14.35
C THR A 29 -13.97 1.42 14.37
N VAL A 30 -14.17 2.04 13.21
CA VAL A 30 -14.58 3.44 13.13
C VAL A 30 -16.08 3.61 13.36
N GLU A 31 -16.44 4.35 14.42
CA GLU A 31 -17.84 4.58 14.78
C GLU A 31 -18.47 5.77 14.03
N LYS A 32 -17.64 6.69 13.52
CA LYS A 32 -18.09 7.92 12.85
C LYS A 32 -18.07 7.76 11.32
N PRO A 33 -19.19 7.99 10.61
CA PRO A 33 -19.25 7.83 9.15
C PRO A 33 -18.33 8.80 8.39
N GLN A 34 -18.11 10.01 8.90
CA GLN A 34 -17.15 10.96 8.31
C GLN A 34 -15.70 10.48 8.39
N ASN A 35 -15.35 9.73 9.44
CA ASN A 35 -14.03 9.12 9.56
C ASN A 35 -13.93 7.87 8.68
N HIS A 36 -15.02 7.13 8.54
CA HIS A 36 -15.13 5.98 7.63
C HIS A 36 -14.77 6.39 6.19
N GLU A 37 -15.43 7.42 5.65
CA GLU A 37 -15.18 7.88 4.27
C GLU A 37 -13.73 8.33 4.06
N ARG A 38 -13.13 8.98 5.06
CA ARG A 38 -11.72 9.42 4.98
C ARG A 38 -10.75 8.24 5.01
N ILE A 39 -11.04 7.21 5.81
CA ILE A 39 -10.23 5.99 5.87
C ILE A 39 -10.39 5.20 4.57
N GLU A 40 -11.60 5.12 3.99
CA GLU A 40 -11.83 4.49 2.69
C GLU A 40 -11.05 5.19 1.56
N GLN A 41 -11.06 6.53 1.53
CA GLN A 41 -10.25 7.28 0.58
C GLN A 41 -8.75 7.00 0.73
N ALA A 42 -8.25 6.95 1.97
CA ALA A 42 -6.87 6.59 2.24
C ALA A 42 -6.56 5.16 1.80
N LEU A 43 -7.47 4.22 2.07
CA LEU A 43 -7.35 2.82 1.66
C LEU A 43 -7.23 2.70 0.15
N GLN A 44 -8.10 3.38 -0.60
CA GLN A 44 -8.08 3.37 -2.06
C GLN A 44 -6.79 3.99 -2.64
N ALA A 45 -6.28 5.06 -2.02
CA ALA A 45 -5.00 5.64 -2.40
C ALA A 45 -3.84 4.66 -2.16
N CYS A 46 -3.79 4.01 -1.01
CA CYS A 46 -2.80 2.98 -0.70
C CYS A 46 -2.90 1.79 -1.64
N GLN A 47 -4.11 1.32 -1.98
CA GLN A 47 -4.33 0.24 -2.93
C GLN A 47 -3.81 0.59 -4.34
N THR A 48 -4.03 1.82 -4.78
CA THR A 48 -3.52 2.32 -6.06
C THR A 48 -1.99 2.35 -6.07
N ALA A 49 -1.38 2.88 -5.01
CA ALA A 49 0.07 2.91 -4.86
C ALA A 49 0.67 1.49 -4.78
N TYR A 50 0.00 0.57 -4.08
CA TYR A 50 0.41 -0.83 -4.00
C TYR A 50 0.45 -1.47 -5.39
N ASN A 51 -0.58 -1.29 -6.20
CA ASN A 51 -0.61 -1.82 -7.56
C ASN A 51 0.52 -1.25 -8.43
N GLN A 52 0.76 0.06 -8.38
CA GLN A 52 1.83 0.70 -9.14
C GLN A 52 3.22 0.21 -8.73
N THR A 53 3.47 0.12 -7.42
CA THR A 53 4.77 -0.38 -6.90
C THR A 53 4.95 -1.86 -7.20
N HIS A 54 3.90 -2.67 -7.09
CA HIS A 54 3.93 -4.09 -7.43
C HIS A 54 4.24 -4.31 -8.91
N GLN A 55 3.58 -3.56 -9.81
CA GLN A 55 3.88 -3.59 -11.24
C GLN A 55 5.33 -3.16 -11.52
N THR A 56 5.80 -2.09 -10.88
CA THR A 56 7.17 -1.62 -11.02
C THR A 56 8.18 -2.66 -10.55
N ALA A 57 7.95 -3.30 -9.41
CA ALA A 57 8.80 -4.36 -8.88
C ALA A 57 8.82 -5.58 -9.81
N SER A 58 7.70 -5.89 -10.45
CA SER A 58 7.58 -6.99 -11.42
C SER A 58 8.34 -6.69 -12.72
N ILE A 59 8.29 -5.44 -13.22
CA ILE A 59 9.07 -5.01 -14.38
C ILE A 59 10.57 -5.08 -14.07
N LEU A 60 10.99 -4.57 -12.91
CA LEU A 60 12.39 -4.60 -12.45
C LEU A 60 12.90 -6.02 -12.12
N GLU A 61 12.03 -7.02 -12.05
CA GLU A 61 12.40 -8.43 -11.91
C GLU A 61 12.63 -9.11 -13.26
N GLN A 62 12.02 -8.59 -14.33
CA GLN A 62 12.14 -9.12 -15.70
C GLN A 62 13.31 -8.53 -16.49
N GLU A 63 13.85 -7.38 -16.06
CA GLU A 63 15.11 -6.78 -16.57
C GLU A 63 16.35 -7.33 -15.86
#